data_AF-A0A9D1FGK3-F1
#
_entry.id   AF-A0A9D1FGK3-F1
#
_cell.length_a   1.000
_cell.length_b   1.000
_cell.length_c   1.000
_cell.angle_alpha   90.00
_cell.angle_beta   90.00
_cell.angle_gamma   90.00
#
_symmetry.space_group_name_H-M   'P 1'
#
loop_
_entity.id
_entity.type
_entity.pdbx_description
1 polymer ?
#
loop_
_entity_poly.entity_id
_entity_poly.type
_entity_poly.pdbx_seq_one_letter_code
_entity_poly.pdbx_strand_id
1 'polypeptide(L)'
;MAKKSEKTVKQAAAKASNKKSNRAAKMTLEEMVARVDASKKVNPLDLSSDQDLSIALMNLISLEEHFFFSGAKTQKTGFYDLINTVRDMRKDLMSRIVKKSSAENGEVWCISKHLLAASMRVMEVGTKALSAGNTRDAYDLFNKSYELYSLFWGINMDLIDLTGVKKIAPDVYAKCVVDAEKPTSATVPEKAPTVAESKSAVRRLGDWVKNAVNCCIE
;
A
#
# COMPACT_ATOMS: atom_id res chain seq x y z
N MET A 1 -24.86 -63.25 13.47
CA MET A 1 -24.99 -62.12 12.52
C MET A 1 -24.77 -60.77 13.23
N ALA A 2 -23.57 -60.52 13.76
CA ALA A 2 -23.28 -59.28 14.52
C ALA A 2 -22.01 -58.53 14.07
N LYS A 3 -21.24 -59.06 13.10
CA LYS A 3 -19.99 -58.44 12.63
C LYS A 3 -20.14 -57.57 11.36
N LYS A 4 -21.34 -57.54 10.75
CA LYS A 4 -21.62 -56.75 9.52
C LYS A 4 -22.21 -55.37 9.82
N SER A 5 -22.68 -55.10 11.05
CA SER A 5 -23.20 -53.80 11.46
C SER A 5 -22.11 -52.85 12.00
N GLU A 6 -21.07 -53.36 12.66
CA GLU A 6 -19.95 -52.53 13.15
C GLU A 6 -19.09 -51.91 12.05
N LYS A 7 -18.93 -52.60 10.91
CA LYS A 7 -18.10 -52.13 9.79
C LYS A 7 -18.75 -50.96 9.05
N THR A 8 -20.08 -50.93 9.00
CA THR A 8 -20.88 -49.89 8.34
C THR A 8 -20.98 -48.62 9.18
N VAL A 9 -21.02 -48.75 10.52
CA VAL A 9 -21.01 -47.59 11.45
C VAL A 9 -19.62 -46.93 11.50
N LYS A 10 -18.53 -47.71 11.48
CA LYS A 10 -17.16 -47.17 11.45
C LYS A 10 -16.81 -46.46 10.13
N GLN A 11 -17.36 -46.90 8.99
CA GLN A 11 -17.18 -46.22 7.70
C GLN A 11 -17.98 -44.91 7.56
N ALA A 12 -19.15 -44.79 8.21
CA ALA A 12 -19.91 -43.54 8.28
C ALA A 12 -19.24 -42.52 9.23
N ALA A 13 -18.69 -42.96 10.35
CA ALA A 13 -17.93 -42.12 11.28
C ALA A 13 -16.60 -41.60 10.67
N ALA A 14 -15.92 -42.43 9.87
CA ALA A 14 -14.70 -42.02 9.15
C ALA A 14 -14.99 -41.02 8.01
N LYS A 15 -16.14 -41.13 7.32
CA LYS A 15 -16.57 -40.13 6.32
C LYS A 15 -17.07 -38.82 6.94
N ALA A 16 -17.62 -38.86 8.16
CA ALA A 16 -17.98 -37.65 8.91
C ALA A 16 -16.76 -36.94 9.53
N SER A 17 -15.75 -37.71 9.96
CA SER A 17 -14.48 -37.19 10.48
C SER A 17 -13.61 -36.59 9.36
N ASN A 18 -13.59 -37.18 8.16
CA ASN A 18 -12.79 -36.70 7.03
C ASN A 18 -13.42 -35.52 6.26
N LYS A 19 -14.69 -35.18 6.52
CA LYS A 19 -15.31 -33.93 6.00
C LYS A 19 -15.00 -32.70 6.88
N LYS A 20 -14.43 -32.91 8.07
CA LYS A 20 -14.09 -31.84 9.03
C LYS A 20 -12.66 -31.31 8.91
N SER A 21 -11.83 -31.88 8.02
CA SER A 21 -10.40 -31.55 7.91
C SER A 21 -10.01 -30.76 6.65
N ASN A 22 -10.96 -30.24 5.86
CA ASN A 22 -10.60 -29.51 4.64
C ASN A 22 -11.49 -28.28 4.35
N ARG A 23 -11.64 -27.44 5.37
CA ARG A 23 -12.03 -26.04 5.18
C ARG A 23 -11.11 -25.24 6.08
N ALA A 24 -10.04 -24.68 5.52
CA ALA A 24 -9.33 -23.59 6.16
C ALA A 24 -10.42 -22.61 6.62
N ALA A 25 -10.61 -22.51 7.93
CA ALA A 25 -11.68 -21.74 8.51
C ALA A 25 -11.41 -20.29 8.13
N LYS A 26 -12.18 -19.80 7.15
CA LYS A 26 -12.25 -18.39 6.80
C LYS A 26 -12.76 -17.72 8.08
N MET A 27 -11.86 -17.07 8.82
CA MET A 27 -12.19 -16.37 10.07
C MET A 27 -13.41 -15.50 9.82
N THR A 28 -14.37 -15.52 10.73
CA THR A 28 -15.54 -14.64 10.60
C THR A 28 -15.10 -13.19 10.84
N LEU A 29 -15.88 -12.24 10.33
CA LEU A 29 -15.59 -10.81 10.51
C LEU A 29 -15.49 -10.46 12.00
N GLU A 30 -16.31 -11.10 12.83
CA GLU A 30 -16.34 -10.95 14.28
C GLU A 30 -15.06 -11.50 14.93
N GLU A 31 -14.52 -12.61 14.45
CA GLU A 31 -13.25 -13.17 14.92
C GLU A 31 -12.05 -12.32 14.47
N MET A 32 -12.12 -11.69 13.30
CA MET A 32 -11.11 -10.75 12.81
C MET A 32 -11.11 -9.45 13.64
N VAL A 33 -12.30 -8.90 13.94
CA VAL A 33 -12.47 -7.72 14.80
C VAL A 33 -12.00 -8.02 16.22
N ALA A 34 -12.37 -9.18 16.79
CA ALA A 34 -11.94 -9.56 18.12
C ALA A 34 -10.41 -9.77 18.23
N ARG A 35 -9.76 -10.29 17.17
CA ARG A 35 -8.30 -10.40 17.11
C ARG A 35 -7.64 -9.03 17.01
N VAL A 36 -8.19 -8.12 16.20
CA VAL A 36 -7.71 -6.74 16.08
C VAL A 36 -7.85 -5.99 17.41
N ASP A 37 -8.97 -6.15 18.12
CA ASP A 37 -9.17 -5.55 19.44
C ASP A 37 -8.30 -6.17 20.54
N ALA A 38 -8.00 -7.47 20.45
CA ALA A 38 -7.03 -8.12 21.33
C ALA A 38 -5.59 -7.68 21.03
N SER A 39 -5.24 -7.43 19.76
CA SER A 39 -3.95 -6.88 19.35
C SER A 39 -3.75 -5.43 19.80
N LYS A 40 -4.81 -4.61 19.82
CA LYS A 40 -4.79 -3.24 20.39
C LYS A 40 -4.41 -3.20 21.87
N LYS A 41 -4.65 -4.26 22.64
CA LYS A 41 -4.38 -4.31 24.09
C LYS A 41 -2.93 -4.70 24.45
N VAL A 42 -2.16 -5.26 23.52
CA VAL A 42 -0.79 -5.78 23.81
C VAL A 42 0.31 -5.00 23.07
N ASN A 43 -0.04 -4.26 22.02
CA ASN A 43 0.75 -3.18 21.47
C ASN A 43 -0.23 -2.13 20.97
N PRO A 44 -0.35 -0.94 21.59
CA PRO A 44 -0.95 0.15 20.87
C PRO A 44 -0.03 0.37 19.66
N LEU A 45 -0.45 -0.10 18.49
CA LEU A 45 -0.12 0.58 17.25
C LEU A 45 -0.66 1.98 17.48
N ASP A 46 0.18 2.85 18.03
CA ASP A 46 -0.11 4.26 18.16
C ASP A 46 -0.07 4.82 16.75
N LEU A 47 -1.17 4.59 16.04
CA LEU A 47 -1.38 5.04 14.68
C LEU A 47 -1.18 6.55 14.63
N SER A 48 -1.36 7.29 15.73
CA SER A 48 -1.07 8.72 15.78
C SER A 48 0.42 8.99 15.60
N SER A 49 1.28 8.36 16.41
CA SER A 49 2.74 8.52 16.27
C SER A 49 3.26 8.05 14.91
N ASP A 50 2.74 6.93 14.39
CA ASP A 50 3.14 6.41 13.08
C ASP A 50 2.63 7.28 11.92
N GLN A 51 1.48 7.93 12.07
CA GLN A 51 0.99 8.95 11.14
C GLN A 51 1.89 10.16 11.11
N ASP A 52 2.20 10.74 12.26
CA ASP A 52 3.11 11.89 12.34
C ASP A 52 4.46 11.54 11.73
N LEU A 53 4.95 10.32 12.00
CA LEU A 53 6.18 9.81 11.38
C LEU A 53 6.05 9.68 9.85
N SER A 54 4.91 9.25 9.33
CA SER A 54 4.68 9.19 7.88
C SER A 54 4.71 10.57 7.21
N ILE A 55 4.21 11.60 7.89
CA ILE A 55 4.29 13.00 7.42
C ILE A 55 5.72 13.52 7.53
N ALA A 56 6.45 13.19 8.60
CA ALA A 56 7.88 13.50 8.71
C ALA A 56 8.68 12.88 7.56
N LEU A 57 8.37 11.63 7.16
CA LEU A 57 8.99 10.97 6.01
C LEU A 57 8.69 11.68 4.69
N MET A 58 7.45 12.14 4.47
CA MET A 58 7.11 12.98 3.31
C MET A 58 8.00 14.24 3.26
N ASN A 59 8.14 14.92 4.40
CA ASN A 59 8.95 16.13 4.51
C ASN A 59 10.45 15.87 4.28
N LEU A 60 10.98 14.74 4.77
CA LEU A 60 12.38 14.35 4.50
C LEU A 60 12.61 14.07 3.01
N ILE A 61 11.66 13.43 2.32
CA ILE A 61 11.72 13.26 0.85
C ILE A 61 11.73 14.63 0.17
N SER A 62 10.88 15.56 0.62
CA SER A 62 10.85 16.92 0.08
C SER A 62 12.15 17.69 0.35
N LEU A 63 12.84 17.45 1.46
CA LEU A 63 14.14 18.06 1.76
C LEU A 63 15.24 17.54 0.83
N GLU A 64 15.27 16.24 0.54
CA GLU A 64 16.20 15.67 -0.46
C GLU A 64 16.03 16.38 -1.83
N GLU A 65 14.78 16.55 -2.27
CA GLU A 65 14.47 17.26 -3.52
C GLU A 65 14.85 18.75 -3.45
N HIS A 66 14.59 19.41 -2.32
CA HIS A 66 14.91 20.82 -2.15
C HIS A 66 16.42 21.09 -2.16
N PHE A 67 17.22 20.23 -1.53
CA PHE A 67 18.66 20.32 -1.56
C PHE A 67 19.24 20.06 -2.94
N PHE A 68 18.71 19.07 -3.68
CA PHE A 68 19.06 18.87 -5.07
C PHE A 68 18.84 20.14 -5.91
N PHE A 69 17.65 20.75 -5.84
CA PHE A 69 17.38 21.99 -6.58
C PHE A 69 18.24 23.16 -6.11
N SER A 70 18.52 23.26 -4.82
CA SER A 70 19.36 24.33 -4.26
C SER A 70 20.79 24.23 -4.75
N GLY A 71 21.37 23.02 -4.77
CA GLY A 71 22.69 22.77 -5.36
C GLY A 71 22.72 23.15 -6.84
N ALA A 72 21.70 22.76 -7.61
CA ALA A 72 21.61 23.06 -9.03
C ALA A 72 21.46 24.56 -9.32
N LYS A 73 20.66 25.28 -8.51
CA LYS A 73 20.44 26.73 -8.69
C LYS A 73 21.64 27.57 -8.25
N THR A 74 22.30 27.18 -7.16
CA THR A 74 23.35 27.97 -6.53
C THR A 74 24.76 27.56 -6.94
N GLN A 75 24.90 26.39 -7.58
CA GLN A 75 26.19 25.76 -7.91
C GLN A 75 27.07 25.49 -6.68
N LYS A 76 26.48 25.44 -5.47
CA LYS A 76 27.17 25.13 -4.23
C LYS A 76 27.00 23.65 -3.91
N THR A 77 28.08 22.88 -3.98
CA THR A 77 28.07 21.44 -3.76
C THR A 77 27.67 21.03 -2.35
N GLY A 78 27.87 21.91 -1.35
CA GLY A 78 27.47 21.64 0.04
C GLY A 78 25.98 21.32 0.22
N PHE A 79 25.10 21.76 -0.69
CA PHE A 79 23.69 21.32 -0.68
C PHE A 79 23.55 19.83 -1.02
N TYR A 80 24.35 19.30 -1.95
CA TYR A 80 24.33 17.87 -2.29
C TYR A 80 24.85 17.01 -1.13
N ASP A 81 25.84 17.50 -0.39
CA ASP A 81 26.39 16.78 0.76
C ASP A 81 25.33 16.57 1.86
N LEU A 82 24.44 17.55 2.06
CA LEU A 82 23.32 17.45 3.00
C LEU A 82 22.27 16.39 2.62
N ILE A 83 22.19 15.99 1.34
CA ILE A 83 21.25 14.96 0.88
C ILE A 83 21.53 13.64 1.58
N ASN A 84 22.81 13.28 1.79
CA ASN A 84 23.16 12.01 2.45
C ASN A 84 22.67 11.98 3.90
N THR A 85 22.83 13.08 4.65
CA THR A 85 22.34 13.21 6.03
C THR A 85 20.82 13.03 6.10
N VAL A 86 20.07 13.71 5.22
CA VAL A 86 18.60 13.57 5.17
C VAL A 86 18.19 12.16 4.77
N ARG A 87 18.89 11.58 3.80
CA ARG A 87 18.62 10.23 3.30
C ARG A 87 18.87 9.17 4.37
N ASP A 88 19.90 9.34 5.19
CA ASP A 88 20.20 8.45 6.32
C ASP A 88 19.12 8.55 7.40
N MET A 89 18.71 9.76 7.77
CA MET A 89 17.61 9.99 8.69
C MET A 89 16.30 9.38 8.17
N ARG A 90 15.97 9.56 6.88
CA ARG A 90 14.79 8.96 6.27
C ARG A 90 14.86 7.43 6.30
N LYS A 91 16.02 6.82 6.06
CA LYS A 91 16.17 5.36 6.13
C LYS A 91 15.94 4.86 7.55
N ASP A 92 16.51 5.52 8.56
CA ASP A 92 16.28 5.14 9.97
C ASP A 92 14.79 5.19 10.32
N LEU A 93 14.14 6.31 10.04
CA LEU A 93 12.72 6.52 10.38
C LEU A 93 11.78 5.59 9.57
N MET A 94 12.07 5.34 8.30
CA MET A 94 11.25 4.45 7.46
C MET A 94 11.26 3.01 8.00
N SER A 95 12.37 2.58 8.62
CA SER A 95 12.48 1.25 9.23
C SER A 95 11.55 1.02 10.43
N ARG A 96 11.01 2.10 11.00
CA ARG A 96 10.05 2.04 12.11
C ARG A 96 8.63 1.75 11.64
N ILE A 97 8.28 2.17 10.41
CA ILE A 97 6.95 1.92 9.83
C ILE A 97 6.95 0.65 8.96
N VAL A 98 7.96 0.48 8.10
CA VAL A 98 8.03 -0.64 7.17
C VAL A 98 8.59 -1.85 7.91
N LYS A 99 7.72 -2.79 8.30
CA LYS A 99 8.12 -4.02 9.00
C LYS A 99 9.15 -4.80 8.20
N LYS A 100 10.13 -5.38 8.91
CA LYS A 100 11.21 -6.20 8.30
C LYS A 100 10.69 -7.38 7.47
N SER A 101 9.59 -8.00 7.89
CA SER A 101 8.93 -9.10 7.17
C SER A 101 8.45 -8.70 5.77
N SER A 102 8.03 -7.45 5.59
CA SER A 102 7.54 -6.91 4.32
C SER A 102 8.70 -6.28 3.51
N ALA A 103 9.84 -6.02 4.16
CA ALA A 103 11.06 -5.49 3.56
C ALA A 103 11.97 -6.55 2.92
N GLU A 104 11.72 -7.85 3.11
CA GLU A 104 12.59 -8.94 2.58
C GLU A 104 12.73 -8.91 1.04
N ASN A 105 11.75 -8.36 0.32
CA ASN A 105 11.82 -8.16 -1.13
C ASN A 105 12.29 -6.75 -1.53
N GLY A 106 12.46 -5.82 -0.59
CA GLY A 106 12.81 -4.40 -0.84
C GLY A 106 11.75 -3.56 -1.59
N GLU A 107 10.85 -4.21 -2.33
CA GLU A 107 9.81 -3.56 -3.14
C GLU A 107 8.82 -2.76 -2.27
N VAL A 108 8.38 -3.29 -1.13
CA VAL A 108 7.47 -2.60 -0.21
C VAL A 108 8.08 -1.29 0.29
N TRP A 109 9.37 -1.31 0.64
CA TRP A 109 10.07 -0.11 1.06
C TRP A 109 10.07 0.97 -0.03
N CYS A 110 10.38 0.57 -1.26
CA CYS A 110 10.39 1.45 -2.41
C CYS A 110 8.99 1.99 -2.73
N ILE A 111 7.98 1.13 -2.74
CA ILE A 111 6.59 1.51 -2.96
C ILE A 111 6.14 2.49 -1.89
N SER A 112 6.43 2.22 -0.61
CA SER A 112 6.08 3.10 0.52
C SER A 112 6.62 4.51 0.35
N LYS A 113 7.92 4.68 0.05
CA LYS A 113 8.48 6.02 -0.18
C LYS A 113 7.88 6.72 -1.39
N HIS A 114 7.56 5.97 -2.45
CA HIS A 114 6.97 6.54 -3.67
C HIS A 114 5.52 6.98 -3.45
N LEU A 115 4.74 6.20 -2.69
CA LEU A 115 3.36 6.57 -2.33
C LEU A 115 3.32 7.81 -1.45
N LEU A 116 4.19 7.89 -0.44
CA LEU A 116 4.29 9.07 0.41
C LEU A 116 4.70 10.32 -0.41
N ALA A 117 5.71 10.21 -1.26
CA ALA A 117 6.15 11.31 -2.11
C ALA A 117 5.06 11.76 -3.11
N ALA A 118 4.39 10.81 -3.76
CA ALA A 118 3.33 11.11 -4.72
C ALA A 118 2.11 11.74 -4.03
N SER A 119 1.71 11.22 -2.87
CA SER A 119 0.63 11.79 -2.04
C SER A 119 0.93 13.27 -1.70
N MET A 120 2.12 13.53 -1.14
CA MET A 120 2.54 14.89 -0.79
C MET A 120 2.54 15.82 -2.01
N ARG A 121 3.06 15.36 -3.15
CA ARG A 121 3.16 16.19 -4.37
C ARG A 121 1.78 16.49 -4.97
N VAL A 122 0.86 15.51 -4.99
CA VAL A 122 -0.52 15.72 -5.47
C VAL A 122 -1.29 16.65 -4.54
N MET A 123 -1.09 16.52 -3.22
CA MET A 123 -1.66 17.44 -2.22
C MET A 123 -1.23 18.88 -2.50
N GLU A 124 0.06 19.12 -2.72
CA GLU A 124 0.60 20.46 -3.02
C GLU A 124 0.00 21.06 -4.30
N VAL A 125 -0.18 20.26 -5.36
CA VAL A 125 -0.85 20.72 -6.60
C VAL A 125 -2.32 21.05 -6.32
N GLY A 126 -3.02 20.24 -5.52
CA GLY A 126 -4.38 20.51 -5.06
C GLY A 126 -4.49 21.83 -4.30
N THR A 127 -3.55 22.12 -3.40
CA THR A 127 -3.48 23.39 -2.66
C THR A 127 -3.29 24.58 -3.59
N LYS A 128 -2.47 24.46 -4.63
CA LYS A 128 -2.31 25.51 -5.65
C LYS A 128 -3.57 25.73 -6.46
N ALA A 129 -4.25 24.66 -6.88
CA ALA A 129 -5.54 24.75 -7.58
C ALA A 129 -6.61 25.41 -6.70
N LEU A 130 -6.63 25.09 -5.40
CA LEU A 130 -7.55 25.70 -4.43
C LEU A 130 -7.29 27.21 -4.29
N SER A 131 -6.03 27.61 -4.11
CA SER A 131 -5.63 29.02 -4.01
C SER A 131 -5.93 29.82 -5.28
N ALA A 132 -5.98 29.15 -6.45
CA ALA A 132 -6.39 29.75 -7.72
C ALA A 132 -7.92 29.80 -7.92
N GLY A 133 -8.71 29.37 -6.95
CA GLY A 133 -10.18 29.32 -7.04
C GLY A 133 -10.74 28.14 -7.85
N ASN A 134 -9.90 27.21 -8.30
CA ASN A 134 -10.33 26.00 -9.02
C ASN A 134 -10.71 24.89 -8.04
N THR A 135 -11.80 25.11 -7.31
CA THR A 135 -12.22 24.26 -6.19
C THR A 135 -12.52 22.82 -6.59
N ARG A 136 -13.15 22.61 -7.76
CA ARG A 136 -13.51 21.26 -8.22
C ARG A 136 -12.27 20.40 -8.48
N ASP A 137 -11.28 20.96 -9.16
CA ASP A 137 -10.03 20.27 -9.46
C ASP A 137 -9.21 20.03 -8.17
N ALA A 138 -9.16 21.02 -7.28
CA ALA A 138 -8.50 20.88 -5.99
C ALA A 138 -9.05 19.69 -5.18
N TYR A 139 -10.37 19.55 -5.10
CA TYR A 139 -11.01 18.46 -4.35
C TYR A 139 -10.74 17.08 -4.97
N ASP A 140 -10.72 16.99 -6.30
CA ASP A 140 -10.34 15.77 -7.00
C ASP A 140 -8.87 15.39 -6.73
N LEU A 141 -7.96 16.38 -6.70
CA LEU A 141 -6.56 16.19 -6.34
C LEU A 141 -6.39 15.77 -4.88
N PHE A 142 -7.10 16.39 -3.94
CA PHE A 142 -7.05 16.00 -2.53
C PHE A 142 -7.52 14.56 -2.32
N ASN A 143 -8.60 14.14 -2.99
CA ASN A 143 -9.07 12.76 -2.94
C ASN A 143 -8.01 11.79 -3.44
N LYS A 144 -7.38 12.06 -4.59
CA LYS A 144 -6.29 11.23 -5.13
C LYS A 144 -5.08 11.18 -4.21
N SER A 145 -4.71 12.31 -3.61
CA SER A 145 -3.64 12.37 -2.61
C SER A 145 -3.94 11.45 -1.42
N TYR A 146 -5.17 11.50 -0.92
CA TYR A 146 -5.63 10.67 0.18
C TYR A 146 -5.69 9.18 -0.18
N GLU A 147 -6.09 8.84 -1.41
CA GLU A 147 -6.06 7.45 -1.92
C GLU A 147 -4.63 6.88 -1.93
N LEU A 148 -3.64 7.68 -2.36
CA LEU A 148 -2.22 7.28 -2.33
C LEU A 148 -1.71 7.06 -0.89
N TYR A 149 -2.08 7.95 0.03
CA TYR A 149 -1.75 7.82 1.45
C TYR A 149 -2.42 6.59 2.08
N SER A 150 -3.66 6.31 1.72
CA SER A 150 -4.39 5.13 2.17
C SER A 150 -3.75 3.84 1.66
N LEU A 151 -3.27 3.84 0.41
CA LEU A 151 -2.55 2.70 -0.16
C LEU A 151 -1.24 2.41 0.59
N PHE A 152 -0.53 3.45 1.03
CA PHE A 152 0.64 3.30 1.88
C PHE A 152 0.30 2.55 3.18
N TRP A 153 -0.77 2.93 3.87
CA TRP A 153 -1.21 2.22 5.08
C TRP A 153 -1.69 0.80 4.80
N GLY A 154 -2.46 0.60 3.72
CA GLY A 154 -2.92 -0.74 3.35
C GLY A 154 -1.80 -1.75 3.14
N ILE A 155 -0.67 -1.30 2.58
CA ILE A 155 0.52 -2.13 2.39
C ILE A 155 1.25 -2.36 3.72
N ASN A 156 1.53 -1.31 4.50
CA ASN A 156 2.34 -1.43 5.72
C ASN A 156 1.59 -2.09 6.90
N MET A 157 0.27 -2.14 6.84
CA MET A 157 -0.58 -2.86 7.79
C MET A 157 -0.95 -4.28 7.33
N ASP A 158 -0.35 -4.77 6.24
CA ASP A 158 -0.59 -6.08 5.65
C ASP A 158 -2.07 -6.34 5.29
N LEU A 159 -2.82 -5.27 4.99
CA LEU A 159 -4.23 -5.32 4.54
C LEU A 159 -4.35 -5.63 3.04
N ILE A 160 -3.27 -5.39 2.29
CA ILE A 160 -3.15 -5.71 0.88
C ILE A 160 -2.08 -6.79 0.73
N ASP A 161 -2.48 -7.94 0.22
CA ASP A 161 -1.56 -9.01 -0.12
C ASP A 161 -0.85 -8.72 -1.44
N LEU A 162 0.47 -8.51 -1.36
CA LEU A 162 1.33 -8.27 -2.52
C LEU A 162 2.00 -9.56 -3.03
N THR A 163 1.79 -10.72 -2.39
CA THR A 163 2.46 -11.99 -2.75
C THR A 163 2.04 -12.52 -4.14
N GLY A 164 0.89 -12.07 -4.65
CA GLY A 164 0.39 -12.39 -5.99
C GLY A 164 0.81 -11.43 -7.10
N VAL A 165 1.45 -10.29 -6.77
CA VAL A 165 1.88 -9.30 -7.77
C VAL A 165 3.19 -9.77 -8.39
N LYS A 166 3.07 -10.58 -9.46
CA LYS A 166 4.24 -10.97 -10.26
C LYS A 166 4.84 -9.72 -10.91
N LYS A 167 6.17 -9.57 -10.81
CA LYS A 167 6.92 -8.66 -11.69
C LYS A 167 6.55 -8.99 -13.13
N ILE A 168 5.82 -8.09 -13.78
CA ILE A 168 5.78 -8.07 -15.23
C ILE A 168 7.18 -7.56 -15.61
N ALA A 169 8.00 -8.48 -16.11
CA ALA A 169 9.46 -8.48 -16.16
C ALA A 169 10.14 -7.20 -16.74
N PRO A 170 11.48 -7.05 -16.56
CA PRO A 170 12.33 -6.04 -17.22
C PRO A 170 12.18 -5.94 -18.74
N ASP A 171 11.60 -6.97 -19.36
CA ASP A 171 11.47 -7.15 -20.81
C ASP A 171 10.48 -6.16 -21.47
N VAL A 172 9.59 -5.54 -20.69
CA VAL A 172 8.68 -4.48 -21.20
C VAL A 172 9.46 -3.21 -21.50
N TYR A 173 10.51 -2.89 -20.72
CA TYR A 173 11.38 -1.74 -21.02
C TYR A 173 12.26 -2.00 -22.24
N ALA A 174 12.73 -3.23 -22.47
CA ALA A 174 13.53 -3.56 -23.64
C ALA A 174 12.70 -3.46 -24.95
N LYS A 175 11.43 -3.87 -24.93
CA LYS A 175 10.56 -3.83 -26.11
C LYS A 175 10.12 -2.41 -26.50
N CYS A 176 9.93 -1.51 -25.55
CA CYS A 176 9.51 -0.14 -25.83
C CYS A 176 10.61 0.77 -26.42
N VAL A 177 11.86 0.31 -26.49
CA VAL A 177 12.98 1.09 -27.07
C VAL A 177 13.29 0.68 -28.53
N VAL A 178 12.79 -0.47 -28.99
CA VAL A 178 13.03 -0.96 -30.37
C VAL A 178 11.94 -0.58 -31.38
N ASP A 179 10.74 -0.20 -30.94
CA ASP A 179 9.62 0.08 -31.85
C ASP A 179 9.35 1.60 -32.07
N ALA A 180 10.43 2.40 -32.12
CA ALA A 180 10.37 3.82 -32.49
C ALA A 180 10.55 4.06 -34.00
N GLU A 181 10.14 3.13 -34.85
CA GLU A 181 9.98 3.35 -36.30
C GLU A 181 8.55 2.99 -36.73
N LYS A 182 7.83 4.02 -37.23
CA LYS A 182 6.42 4.03 -37.68
C LYS A 182 6.12 3.03 -38.82
N PRO A 183 4.86 2.94 -39.31
CA PRO A 183 3.57 2.69 -38.65
C PRO A 183 2.86 1.49 -39.33
N THR A 184 1.76 0.97 -38.77
CA THR A 184 0.48 0.66 -39.47
C THR A 184 -0.40 -0.35 -38.71
N SER A 185 -1.69 0.00 -38.64
CA SER A 185 -2.87 -0.87 -38.80
C SER A 185 -3.09 -2.12 -37.92
N ALA A 186 -4.21 -2.06 -37.17
CA ALA A 186 -5.11 -3.17 -36.76
C ALA A 186 -4.50 -4.23 -35.80
N THR A 187 -5.14 -4.72 -34.75
CA THR A 187 -6.53 -4.80 -34.28
C THR A 187 -6.43 -5.22 -32.80
N VAL A 188 -7.22 -4.64 -31.90
CA VAL A 188 -7.20 -4.97 -30.46
C VAL A 188 -8.08 -6.21 -30.21
N PRO A 189 -7.58 -7.31 -29.60
CA PRO A 189 -8.46 -8.33 -29.04
C PRO A 189 -8.93 -7.90 -27.63
N GLU A 190 -10.24 -8.02 -27.46
CA GLU A 190 -11.01 -7.69 -26.28
C GLU A 190 -10.91 -8.76 -25.20
N LYS A 191 -10.26 -8.44 -24.07
CA LYS A 191 -10.80 -8.61 -22.70
C LYS A 191 -9.75 -8.19 -21.67
N ALA A 192 -9.87 -6.96 -21.19
CA ALA A 192 -9.22 -6.51 -19.96
C ALA A 192 -10.10 -6.91 -18.75
N PRO A 193 -9.51 -7.29 -17.59
CA PRO A 193 -10.28 -7.42 -16.36
C PRO A 193 -10.78 -6.03 -15.91
N THR A 194 -11.95 -6.02 -15.28
CA THR A 194 -12.73 -4.82 -14.98
C THR A 194 -12.07 -3.90 -13.95
N VAL A 195 -11.65 -2.71 -14.41
CA VAL A 195 -11.05 -1.59 -13.66
C VAL A 195 -11.95 -1.04 -12.52
N ALA A 196 -13.22 -1.46 -12.45
CA ALA A 196 -14.17 -0.98 -11.45
C ALA A 196 -13.94 -1.55 -10.04
N GLU A 197 -13.47 -2.80 -9.91
CA GLU A 197 -13.28 -3.45 -8.61
C GLU A 197 -12.09 -2.88 -7.83
N SER A 198 -10.99 -2.52 -8.51
CA SER A 198 -9.79 -1.97 -7.86
C SER A 198 -10.05 -0.58 -7.26
N LYS A 199 -10.79 0.29 -7.96
CA LYS A 199 -11.23 1.59 -7.41
C LYS A 199 -12.14 1.42 -6.19
N SER A 200 -13.01 0.40 -6.18
CA SER A 200 -13.85 0.11 -5.02
C SER A 200 -13.05 -0.39 -3.82
N ALA A 201 -11.99 -1.18 -4.04
CA ALA A 201 -11.14 -1.69 -2.96
C ALA A 201 -10.32 -0.57 -2.30
N VAL A 202 -9.72 0.32 -3.10
CA VAL A 202 -8.95 1.48 -2.61
C VAL A 202 -9.85 2.44 -1.83
N ARG A 203 -11.06 2.69 -2.31
CA ARG A 203 -12.01 3.59 -1.62
C ARG A 203 -12.48 3.03 -0.26
N ARG A 204 -12.76 1.72 -0.19
CA ARG A 204 -13.10 1.03 1.06
C ARG A 204 -11.94 1.02 2.05
N LEU A 205 -10.70 0.82 1.56
CA LEU A 205 -9.51 0.95 2.38
C LEU A 205 -9.35 2.37 2.91
N GLY A 206 -9.57 3.39 2.08
CA GLY A 206 -9.53 4.79 2.50
C GLY A 206 -10.54 5.09 3.61
N ASP A 207 -11.78 4.59 3.51
CA ASP A 207 -12.78 4.77 4.56
C ASP A 207 -12.42 4.02 5.86
N TRP A 208 -11.76 2.86 5.75
CA TRP A 208 -11.22 2.16 6.93
C TRP A 208 -10.05 2.91 7.56
N VAL A 209 -9.11 3.42 6.76
CA VAL A 209 -8.00 4.26 7.22
C VAL A 209 -8.57 5.45 7.98
N LYS A 210 -9.52 6.22 7.42
CA LYS A 210 -10.21 7.32 8.15
C LYS A 210 -10.71 6.93 9.54
N ASN A 211 -11.29 5.74 9.67
CA ASN A 211 -11.84 5.25 10.94
C ASN A 211 -10.77 4.74 11.91
N ALA A 212 -9.66 4.18 11.40
CA ALA A 212 -8.56 3.66 12.20
C ALA A 212 -7.55 4.77 12.60
N VAL A 213 -7.44 5.81 11.79
CA VAL A 213 -6.48 6.94 11.84
C VAL A 213 -7.15 8.18 12.47
N ASN A 214 -8.15 7.96 13.33
CA ASN A 214 -8.93 9.07 13.88
C ASN A 214 -8.23 9.71 15.09
N CYS A 215 -7.19 10.50 14.82
CA CYS A 215 -6.42 11.25 15.83
C CYS A 215 -7.12 12.51 16.36
N CYS A 216 -8.41 12.71 16.05
CA CYS A 216 -9.14 13.94 16.38
C CYS A 216 -10.39 13.71 17.25
N ILE A 217 -10.52 12.57 17.92
CA ILE A 217 -11.50 12.40 19.00
C ILE A 217 -10.79 12.67 20.32
N GLU A 218 -10.73 13.94 20.73
CA GLU A 218 -10.67 14.30 22.14
C GLU A 218 -12.08 14.24 22.76
#